data_AF-F3KPH9-F1
#
_entry.id   AF-F3KPH9-F1
#
_cell.length_a   1.000
_cell.length_b   1.000
_cell.length_c   1.000
_cell.angle_alpha   90.00
_cell.angle_beta   90.00
_cell.angle_gamma   90.00
#
_symmetry.space_group_name_H-M   'P 1'
#
loop_
_entity.id
_entity.type
_entity.pdbx_description
1 polymer ?
#
loop_
_entity_poly.entity_id
_entity_poly.type
_entity_poly.pdbx_seq_one_letter_code
_entity_poly.pdbx_strand_id
1 'polypeptide(L)'
;MALGFGVVVALGVVIALGSTVKMNGLAGDLEIMSGQQMSQMRQFVQLKDNLNAAALNLRNVMISTNLEMKPRFRDMVEKLKADNEKLIAELDKVTDTQEGKALLAAIKENSKAYEAIASQAMELAMQGDTAGADKTLFTVREKRLALFKAVDDSIQLRFDTAQNLAKAGASTAATSALISLGLALSMALLGALIAWQITRQISGELGAEPHEVSRVVNQIADGDLSATVEVRSGDGGSVLVAVKRMQEALVRTVTAVREGSESVATASAEIAQGNQ
;
A
#
# COMPACT_ATOMS: atom_id res chain seq x y z
N MET A 1 -30.37 7.48 14.05
CA MET A 1 -29.90 8.09 12.78
C MET A 1 -28.42 8.44 12.80
N ALA A 2 -28.00 9.51 13.50
CA ALA A 2 -26.60 9.99 13.49
C ALA A 2 -25.58 8.95 14.00
N LEU A 3 -25.94 8.15 15.01
CA LEU A 3 -25.05 7.12 15.56
C LEU A 3 -24.78 5.97 14.57
N GLY A 4 -25.78 5.52 13.81
CA GLY A 4 -25.63 4.43 12.84
C GLY A 4 -24.76 4.82 11.64
N PHE A 5 -24.98 6.01 11.11
CA PHE A 5 -24.17 6.55 10.02
C PHE A 5 -22.74 6.87 10.48
N GLY A 6 -22.60 7.40 11.71
CA GLY A 6 -21.30 7.70 12.32
C GLY A 6 -20.41 6.47 12.49
N VAL A 7 -20.98 5.32 12.89
CA VAL A 7 -20.23 4.06 13.04
C VAL A 7 -19.72 3.54 11.68
N VAL A 8 -20.52 3.60 10.62
CA VAL A 8 -20.12 3.16 9.27
C VAL A 8 -19.00 4.05 8.72
N VAL A 9 -19.13 5.36 8.87
CA VAL A 9 -18.10 6.32 8.45
C VAL A 9 -16.81 6.14 9.25
N ALA A 10 -16.90 5.98 10.57
CA ALA A 10 -15.72 5.74 11.42
C ALA A 10 -14.99 4.44 11.04
N LEU A 11 -15.73 3.36 10.78
CA LEU A 11 -15.14 2.10 10.28
C LEU A 11 -14.45 2.29 8.93
N GLY A 12 -15.09 3.00 7.99
CA GLY A 12 -14.49 3.29 6.68
C GLY A 12 -13.19 4.08 6.79
N VAL A 13 -13.14 5.08 7.67
CA VAL A 13 -11.93 5.86 7.93
C VAL A 13 -10.82 4.98 8.55
N VAL A 14 -11.14 4.13 9.52
CA VAL A 14 -10.16 3.22 10.13
C VAL A 14 -9.58 2.23 9.11
N ILE A 15 -10.43 1.67 8.24
CA ILE A 15 -10.01 0.75 7.18
C ILE A 15 -9.10 1.47 6.18
N ALA A 16 -9.50 2.66 5.73
CA ALA A 16 -8.73 3.46 4.78
C ALA A 16 -7.35 3.82 5.36
N LEU A 17 -7.31 4.32 6.60
CA LEU A 17 -6.06 4.66 7.29
C LEU A 17 -5.16 3.44 7.49
N GLY A 18 -5.71 2.32 7.97
CA GLY A 18 -4.96 1.09 8.18
C GLY A 18 -4.37 0.53 6.89
N SER A 19 -5.12 0.58 5.79
CA SER A 19 -4.66 0.15 4.47
C SER A 19 -3.52 1.03 3.96
N THR A 20 -3.65 2.35 4.08
CA THR A 20 -2.61 3.30 3.65
C THR A 20 -1.32 3.14 4.46
N VAL A 21 -1.40 2.97 5.78
CA VAL A 21 -0.21 2.79 6.63
C VAL A 21 0.54 1.50 6.28
N LYS A 22 -0.17 0.37 6.14
CA LYS A 22 0.48 -0.90 5.74
C LYS A 22 1.11 -0.82 4.35
N MET A 23 0.45 -0.18 3.40
CA MET A 23 0.93 -0.12 2.02
C MET A 23 2.12 0.82 1.86
N ASN A 24 2.14 1.94 2.58
CA ASN A 24 3.27 2.87 2.60
C ASN A 24 4.50 2.27 3.32
N GLY A 25 4.31 1.56 4.42
CA GLY A 25 5.40 0.85 5.09
C GLY A 25 6.03 -0.22 4.19
N LEU A 26 5.19 -1.02 3.53
CA LEU A 26 5.66 -2.07 2.62
C LEU A 26 6.42 -1.49 1.41
N ALA A 27 5.88 -0.45 0.77
CA ALA A 27 6.52 0.15 -0.41
C ALA A 27 7.88 0.78 -0.07
N GLY A 28 7.96 1.53 1.04
CA GLY A 28 9.19 2.18 1.48
C GLY A 28 10.29 1.19 1.86
N ASP A 29 9.94 0.17 2.65
CA ASP A 29 10.91 -0.84 3.10
C ASP A 29 11.45 -1.66 1.92
N LEU A 30 10.58 -2.05 0.97
CA LEU A 30 10.98 -2.79 -0.22
C LEU A 30 11.91 -1.99 -1.13
N GLU A 31 11.61 -0.71 -1.36
CA GLU A 31 12.41 0.15 -2.24
C GLU A 31 13.80 0.41 -1.66
N ILE A 32 13.88 0.75 -0.37
CA ILE A 32 15.15 1.00 0.31
C ILE A 32 15.99 -0.28 0.37
N MET A 33 15.39 -1.39 0.81
CA MET A 33 16.12 -2.65 0.97
C MET A 33 16.55 -3.24 -0.37
N SER A 34 15.68 -3.23 -1.40
CA SER A 34 16.03 -3.71 -2.75
C SER A 34 17.08 -2.81 -3.39
N GLY A 35 16.94 -1.49 -3.24
CA GLY A 35 17.94 -0.50 -3.69
C GLY A 35 19.30 -0.73 -3.06
N GLN A 36 19.35 -1.04 -1.76
CA GLN A 36 20.58 -1.39 -1.05
C GLN A 36 21.22 -2.67 -1.60
N GLN A 37 20.44 -3.75 -1.79
CA GLN A 37 20.97 -5.00 -2.36
C GLN A 37 21.53 -4.77 -3.77
N MET A 38 20.82 -4.01 -4.61
CA MET A 38 21.23 -3.73 -5.99
C MET A 38 22.50 -2.86 -6.04
N SER A 39 22.62 -1.89 -5.12
CA SER A 39 23.83 -1.07 -4.99
C SER A 39 25.04 -1.92 -4.62
N GLN A 40 24.91 -2.78 -3.62
CA GLN A 40 25.97 -3.70 -3.19
C GLN A 40 26.34 -4.68 -4.30
N MET A 41 25.34 -5.21 -5.02
CA MET A 41 25.57 -6.09 -6.16
C MET A 41 26.43 -5.41 -7.23
N ARG A 42 26.14 -4.14 -7.58
CA ARG A 42 26.97 -3.36 -8.51
C ARG A 42 28.40 -3.18 -8.01
N GLN A 43 28.60 -2.94 -6.71
CA GLN A 43 29.95 -2.84 -6.12
C GLN A 43 30.71 -4.17 -6.23
N PHE A 44 30.06 -5.32 -6.01
CA PHE A 44 30.69 -6.63 -6.20
C PHE A 44 31.01 -6.93 -7.68
N VAL A 45 30.12 -6.55 -8.61
CA VAL A 45 30.40 -6.64 -10.05
C VAL A 45 31.60 -5.78 -10.42
N GLN A 46 31.65 -4.53 -9.93
CA GLN A 46 32.79 -3.65 -10.17
C GLN A 46 34.09 -4.20 -9.57
N LEU A 47 34.04 -4.81 -8.38
CA LEU A 47 35.17 -5.51 -7.79
C LEU A 47 35.66 -6.66 -8.70
N LYS A 48 34.73 -7.47 -9.23
CA LYS A 48 35.05 -8.56 -10.18
C LYS A 48 35.71 -8.02 -11.45
N ASP A 49 35.17 -6.94 -12.01
CA ASP A 49 35.70 -6.31 -13.22
C ASP A 49 37.10 -5.73 -12.98
N ASN A 50 37.30 -5.05 -11.85
CA ASN A 50 38.61 -4.53 -11.46
C ASN A 50 39.64 -5.66 -11.27
N LEU A 51 39.25 -6.78 -10.65
CA LEU A 51 40.12 -7.96 -10.50
C LEU A 51 40.52 -8.55 -11.86
N ASN A 52 39.58 -8.66 -12.81
CA ASN A 52 39.87 -9.10 -14.18
C ASN A 52 40.79 -8.12 -14.91
N ALA A 53 40.52 -6.83 -14.81
CA ALA A 53 41.33 -5.78 -15.43
C ALA A 53 42.76 -5.75 -14.84
N ALA A 54 42.92 -5.93 -13.53
CA ALA A 54 44.22 -6.02 -12.87
C ALA A 54 45.00 -7.25 -13.37
N ALA A 55 44.35 -8.41 -13.46
CA ALA A 55 44.97 -9.62 -14.01
C ALA A 55 45.40 -9.46 -15.47
N LEU A 56 44.58 -8.78 -16.29
CA LEU A 56 44.91 -8.45 -17.69
C LEU A 56 46.12 -7.51 -17.79
N ASN A 57 46.16 -6.45 -16.99
CA ASN A 57 47.28 -5.50 -17.01
C ASN A 57 48.57 -6.14 -16.49
N LEU A 58 48.51 -6.98 -15.44
CA LEU A 58 49.66 -7.77 -15.00
C LEU A 58 50.16 -8.69 -16.12
N ARG A 59 49.26 -9.38 -16.84
CA ARG A 59 49.64 -10.17 -18.01
C ARG A 59 50.29 -9.32 -19.09
N ASN A 60 49.80 -8.12 -19.36
CA ASN A 60 50.40 -7.20 -20.32
C ASN A 60 51.83 -6.80 -19.92
N VAL A 61 52.12 -6.62 -18.62
CA VAL A 61 53.51 -6.40 -18.16
C VAL A 61 54.40 -7.61 -18.47
N MET A 62 53.89 -8.83 -18.28
CA MET A 62 54.65 -10.06 -18.54
C MET A 62 54.92 -10.31 -20.03
N ILE A 63 53.98 -10.00 -20.92
CA ILE A 63 54.10 -10.32 -22.35
C ILE A 63 54.57 -9.15 -23.22
N SER A 64 54.49 -7.91 -22.73
CA SER A 64 54.86 -6.74 -23.53
C SER A 64 56.36 -6.72 -23.82
N THR A 65 56.68 -6.64 -25.11
CA THR A 65 58.03 -6.36 -25.61
C THR A 65 58.37 -4.87 -25.59
N ASN A 66 57.37 -4.00 -25.48
CA ASN A 66 57.56 -2.56 -25.31
C ASN A 66 57.79 -2.23 -23.83
N LEU A 67 59.04 -1.88 -23.49
CA LEU A 67 59.47 -1.57 -22.12
C LEU A 67 58.88 -0.26 -21.59
N GLU A 68 58.59 0.71 -22.45
CA GLU A 68 58.02 2.01 -22.05
C GLU A 68 56.56 1.89 -21.59
N MET A 69 55.86 0.85 -22.07
CA MET A 69 54.46 0.60 -21.70
C MET A 69 54.29 -0.18 -20.38
N LYS A 70 55.34 -0.90 -19.92
CA LYS A 70 55.27 -1.70 -18.70
C LYS A 70 54.91 -0.88 -17.45
N PRO A 71 55.52 0.31 -17.18
CA PRO A 71 55.12 1.16 -16.07
C PRO A 71 53.64 1.55 -16.12
N ARG A 72 53.11 1.87 -17.31
CA ARG A 72 51.70 2.27 -17.46
C ARG A 72 50.73 1.14 -17.08
N PHE A 73 51.05 -0.11 -17.42
CA PHE A 73 50.24 -1.25 -17.01
C PHE A 73 50.36 -1.52 -15.51
N ARG A 74 51.57 -1.38 -14.93
CA ARG A 74 51.78 -1.46 -13.48
C ARG A 74 50.93 -0.43 -12.73
N ASP A 75 50.97 0.83 -13.15
CA ASP A 75 50.21 1.92 -12.53
C ASP A 75 48.70 1.64 -12.56
N MET A 76 48.21 1.03 -13.65
CA MET A 76 46.81 0.60 -13.73
C MET A 76 46.47 -0.49 -12.71
N VAL A 77 47.36 -1.47 -12.50
CA VAL A 77 47.18 -2.50 -11.47
C VAL A 77 47.15 -1.88 -10.09
N GLU A 78 48.07 -0.98 -9.77
CA GLU A 78 48.12 -0.29 -8.48
C GLU A 78 46.87 0.56 -8.24
N LYS A 79 46.38 1.26 -9.27
CA LYS A 79 45.12 2.01 -9.19
C LYS A 79 43.92 1.10 -8.90
N LEU A 80 43.75 0.03 -9.68
CA LEU A 80 42.63 -0.90 -9.52
C LEU A 80 42.65 -1.58 -8.14
N LYS A 81 43.84 -1.87 -7.61
CA LYS A 81 44.01 -2.36 -6.24
C LYS A 81 43.49 -1.34 -5.22
N ALA A 82 43.92 -0.09 -5.31
CA ALA A 82 43.47 0.96 -4.39
C ALA A 82 41.94 1.21 -4.48
N ASP A 83 41.36 1.11 -5.68
CA ASP A 83 39.91 1.21 -5.87
C ASP A 83 39.17 0.01 -5.24
N ASN A 84 39.73 -1.20 -5.35
CA ASN A 84 39.17 -2.40 -4.72
C ASN A 84 39.23 -2.33 -3.18
N GLU A 85 40.30 -1.82 -2.60
CA GLU A 85 40.41 -1.61 -1.15
C GLU A 85 39.29 -0.69 -0.64
N LYS A 86 39.00 0.39 -1.37
CA LYS A 86 37.88 1.30 -1.05
C LYS A 86 36.52 0.60 -1.16
N LEU A 87 36.27 -0.13 -2.26
CA LEU A 87 35.01 -0.86 -2.45
C LEU A 87 34.78 -1.89 -1.34
N ILE A 88 35.81 -2.66 -0.98
CA ILE A 88 35.73 -3.65 0.10
C ILE A 88 35.44 -2.97 1.44
N ALA A 89 36.07 -1.82 1.72
CA ALA A 89 35.82 -1.06 2.94
C ALA A 89 34.41 -0.45 3.00
N GLU A 90 33.85 -0.02 1.87
CA GLU A 90 32.46 0.43 1.77
C GLU A 90 31.48 -0.72 2.01
N LEU A 91 31.70 -1.85 1.34
CA LEU A 91 30.89 -3.06 1.49
C LEU A 91 30.88 -3.58 2.93
N ASP A 92 31.99 -3.45 3.66
CA ASP A 92 32.11 -3.85 5.07
C ASP A 92 31.21 -3.06 6.01
N LYS A 93 30.96 -1.78 5.70
CA LYS A 93 30.11 -0.90 6.52
C LYS A 93 28.63 -1.22 6.40
N VAL A 94 28.22 -1.87 5.31
CA VAL A 94 26.81 -2.07 4.94
C VAL A 94 26.42 -3.55 4.85
N THR A 95 27.35 -4.46 5.16
CA THR A 95 27.13 -5.90 5.12
C THR A 95 26.89 -6.44 6.53
N ASP A 96 25.63 -6.65 6.88
CA ASP A 96 25.26 -7.04 8.26
C ASP A 96 24.92 -8.52 8.44
N THR A 97 24.57 -9.21 7.36
CA THR A 97 24.18 -10.63 7.42
C THR A 97 25.39 -11.53 7.73
N GLN A 98 25.16 -12.59 8.49
CA GLN A 98 26.22 -13.55 8.86
C GLN A 98 26.90 -14.15 7.62
N GLU A 99 26.10 -14.55 6.62
CA GLU A 99 26.60 -15.09 5.36
C GLU A 99 27.36 -14.04 4.54
N GLY A 100 26.84 -12.82 4.44
CA GLY A 100 27.52 -11.73 3.74
C GLY A 100 28.86 -11.37 4.39
N LYS A 101 28.93 -11.36 5.73
CA LYS A 101 30.19 -11.14 6.47
C LYS A 101 31.20 -12.26 6.23
N ALA A 102 30.74 -13.51 6.17
CA ALA A 102 31.61 -14.65 5.88
C ALA A 102 32.20 -14.56 4.46
N LEU A 103 31.37 -14.24 3.46
CA LEU A 103 31.83 -14.04 2.08
C LEU A 103 32.79 -12.86 1.97
N LEU A 104 32.50 -11.74 2.63
CA LEU A 104 33.37 -10.58 2.63
C LEU A 104 34.72 -10.85 3.32
N ALA A 105 34.72 -11.63 4.39
CA ALA A 105 35.95 -12.10 5.03
C ALA A 105 36.78 -12.97 4.08
N ALA A 106 36.14 -13.90 3.36
CA ALA A 106 36.80 -14.71 2.34
C ALA A 106 37.36 -13.86 1.19
N ILE A 107 36.64 -12.82 0.75
CA ILE A 107 37.15 -11.85 -0.24
C ILE A 107 38.40 -11.15 0.30
N LYS A 108 38.35 -10.60 1.52
CA LYS A 108 39.48 -9.90 2.14
C LYS A 108 40.72 -10.79 2.27
N GLU A 109 40.54 -12.02 2.77
CA GLU A 109 41.63 -12.98 2.94
C GLU A 109 42.26 -13.38 1.61
N ASN A 110 41.44 -13.77 0.63
CA ASN A 110 41.93 -14.23 -0.67
C ASN A 110 42.49 -13.08 -1.52
N SER A 111 41.94 -11.86 -1.42
CA SER A 111 42.53 -10.67 -2.06
C SER A 111 43.93 -10.39 -1.53
N LYS A 112 44.12 -10.40 -0.20
CA LYS A 112 45.45 -10.19 0.41
C LYS A 112 46.47 -11.23 -0.06
N ALA A 113 46.07 -12.51 -0.09
CA ALA A 113 46.93 -13.60 -0.55
C ALA A 113 47.24 -13.48 -2.05
N TYR A 114 46.24 -13.13 -2.87
CA TYR A 114 46.40 -12.94 -4.32
C TYR A 114 47.33 -11.77 -4.64
N GLU A 115 47.14 -10.63 -3.97
CA GLU A 115 47.94 -9.43 -4.18
C GLU A 115 49.40 -9.61 -3.84
N ALA A 116 49.72 -10.28 -2.72
CA ALA A 116 51.11 -10.53 -2.34
C ALA A 116 51.89 -11.26 -3.45
N ILE A 117 51.26 -12.27 -4.05
CA ILE A 117 51.87 -13.08 -5.11
C ILE A 117 51.86 -12.33 -6.45
N ALA A 118 50.79 -11.60 -6.75
CA ALA A 118 50.70 -10.76 -7.95
C ALA A 118 51.75 -9.65 -7.95
N SER A 119 52.04 -9.03 -6.81
CA SER A 119 53.12 -8.04 -6.65
C SER A 119 54.50 -8.65 -6.88
N GLN A 120 54.75 -9.86 -6.38
CA GLN A 120 56.02 -10.56 -6.65
C GLN A 120 56.18 -10.88 -8.15
N ALA A 121 55.12 -11.36 -8.80
CA ALA A 121 55.13 -11.62 -10.23
C ALA A 121 55.32 -10.33 -11.05
N MET A 122 54.68 -9.23 -10.63
CA MET A 122 54.86 -7.90 -11.22
C MET A 122 56.32 -7.46 -11.17
N GLU A 123 56.98 -7.60 -10.02
CA GLU A 123 58.37 -7.20 -9.83
C GLU A 123 59.32 -8.01 -10.73
N LEU A 124 59.17 -9.33 -10.78
CA LEU A 124 59.94 -10.20 -11.68
C LEU A 124 59.74 -9.81 -13.15
N ALA A 125 58.49 -9.56 -13.56
CA ALA A 125 58.16 -9.17 -14.93
C ALA A 125 58.72 -7.79 -15.33
N MET A 126 58.81 -6.86 -14.37
CA MET A 126 59.44 -5.56 -14.54
C MET A 126 60.97 -5.67 -14.66
N GLN A 127 61.58 -6.64 -13.97
CA GLN A 127 63.02 -6.96 -14.08
C GLN A 127 63.36 -7.77 -15.35
N GLY A 128 62.35 -8.19 -16.12
CA GLY A 128 62.53 -8.97 -17.35
C GLY A 128 62.47 -10.49 -17.16
N ASP A 129 62.30 -10.97 -15.92
CA ASP A 129 62.13 -12.40 -15.62
C ASP A 129 60.65 -12.82 -15.76
N THR A 130 60.21 -12.98 -17.00
CA THR A 130 58.83 -13.37 -17.32
C THR A 130 58.53 -14.83 -16.99
N ALA A 131 59.55 -15.71 -17.06
CA ALA A 131 59.43 -17.12 -16.71
C ALA A 131 59.25 -17.32 -15.20
N GLY A 132 60.01 -16.57 -14.39
CA GLY A 132 59.83 -16.53 -12.94
C GLY A 132 58.46 -15.97 -12.55
N ALA A 133 58.02 -14.88 -13.20
CA ALA A 133 56.70 -14.29 -12.98
C ALA A 133 55.55 -15.28 -13.27
N ASP A 134 55.61 -16.02 -14.38
CA ASP A 134 54.60 -17.01 -14.76
C ASP A 134 54.52 -18.17 -13.74
N LYS A 135 55.67 -18.69 -13.32
CA LYS A 135 55.75 -19.73 -12.28
C LYS A 135 55.12 -19.28 -10.96
N THR A 136 55.39 -18.03 -10.56
CA THR A 136 54.81 -17.42 -9.36
C THR A 136 53.28 -17.26 -9.47
N LEU A 137 52.74 -16.93 -10.64
CA LEU A 137 51.28 -16.85 -10.82
C LEU A 137 50.59 -18.23 -10.82
N PHE A 138 51.29 -19.28 -11.22
CA PHE A 138 50.73 -20.63 -11.19
C PHE A 138 50.38 -21.07 -9.76
N THR A 139 51.17 -20.67 -8.76
CA THR A 139 50.97 -21.06 -7.36
C THR A 139 49.77 -20.39 -6.70
N VAL A 140 49.24 -19.30 -7.26
CA VAL A 140 48.10 -18.55 -6.68
C VAL A 140 46.77 -18.85 -7.36
N ARG A 141 46.75 -19.77 -8.34
CA ARG A 141 45.54 -20.10 -9.10
C ARG A 141 44.37 -20.50 -8.20
N GLU A 142 44.63 -21.27 -7.15
CA GLU A 142 43.62 -21.68 -6.18
C GLU A 142 43.04 -20.49 -5.41
N LYS A 143 43.88 -19.60 -4.87
CA LYS A 143 43.43 -18.39 -4.15
C LYS A 143 42.68 -17.43 -5.06
N ARG A 144 43.10 -17.31 -6.33
CA ARG A 144 42.35 -16.55 -7.34
C ARG A 144 40.97 -17.15 -7.57
N LEU A 145 40.87 -18.47 -7.76
CA LEU A 145 39.58 -19.13 -7.93
C LEU A 145 38.67 -18.95 -6.71
N ALA A 146 39.22 -19.09 -5.50
CA ALA A 146 38.50 -18.86 -4.26
C ALA A 146 38.01 -17.41 -4.13
N LEU A 147 38.83 -16.43 -4.49
CA LEU A 147 38.45 -15.01 -4.52
C LEU A 147 37.29 -14.76 -5.47
N PHE A 148 37.42 -15.17 -6.74
CA PHE A 148 36.37 -14.97 -7.74
C PHE A 148 35.08 -15.68 -7.36
N LYS A 149 35.17 -16.88 -6.80
CA LYS A 149 34.01 -17.60 -6.28
C LYS A 149 33.34 -16.82 -5.15
N ALA A 150 34.08 -16.31 -4.17
CA ALA A 150 33.50 -15.54 -3.07
C ALA A 150 32.82 -14.24 -3.54
N VAL A 151 33.38 -13.59 -4.58
CA VAL A 151 32.73 -12.43 -5.21
C VAL A 151 31.45 -12.85 -5.94
N ASP A 152 31.48 -13.95 -6.71
CA ASP A 152 30.30 -14.46 -7.42
C ASP A 152 29.19 -14.92 -6.48
N ASP A 153 29.53 -15.64 -5.41
CA ASP A 153 28.60 -16.04 -4.37
C ASP A 153 27.99 -14.78 -3.69
N SER A 154 28.77 -13.71 -3.51
CA SER A 154 28.27 -12.44 -2.97
C SER A 154 27.29 -11.77 -3.93
N ILE A 155 27.58 -11.72 -5.23
CA ILE A 155 26.66 -11.20 -6.26
C ILE A 155 25.34 -11.98 -6.22
N GLN A 156 25.43 -13.31 -6.21
CA GLN A 156 24.28 -14.20 -6.18
C GLN A 156 23.44 -14.02 -4.92
N LEU A 157 24.08 -13.91 -3.74
CA LEU A 157 23.39 -13.66 -2.48
C LEU A 157 22.59 -12.35 -2.52
N ARG A 158 23.17 -11.27 -3.06
CA ARG A 158 22.49 -9.98 -3.20
C ARG A 158 21.31 -10.05 -4.18
N PHE A 159 21.51 -10.74 -5.29
CA PHE A 159 20.47 -10.96 -6.28
C PHE A 159 19.29 -11.77 -5.72
N ASP A 160 19.56 -12.88 -5.04
CA ASP A 160 18.54 -13.74 -4.45
C ASP A 160 17.81 -13.04 -3.31
N THR A 161 18.52 -12.26 -2.49
CA THR A 161 17.91 -11.44 -1.44
C THR A 161 16.96 -10.40 -2.04
N ALA A 162 17.37 -9.69 -3.10
CA ALA A 162 16.53 -8.71 -3.77
C ALA A 162 15.27 -9.36 -4.40
N GLN A 163 15.41 -10.51 -5.04
CA GLN A 163 14.27 -11.25 -5.60
C GLN A 163 13.31 -11.77 -4.53
N ASN A 164 13.84 -12.32 -3.44
CA ASN A 164 13.01 -12.83 -2.34
C ASN A 164 12.25 -11.70 -1.66
N LEU A 165 12.90 -10.54 -1.48
CA LEU A 165 12.28 -9.34 -0.97
C LEU A 165 11.14 -8.87 -1.90
N ALA A 166 11.37 -8.81 -3.22
CA ALA A 166 10.34 -8.44 -4.20
C ALA A 166 9.14 -9.42 -4.18
N LYS A 167 9.40 -10.73 -4.09
CA LYS A 167 8.34 -11.75 -3.99
C LYS A 167 7.54 -11.63 -2.68
N ALA A 168 8.22 -11.44 -1.55
CA ALA A 168 7.58 -11.21 -0.26
C ALA A 168 6.73 -9.94 -0.27
N GLY A 169 7.22 -8.89 -0.94
CA GLY A 169 6.48 -7.66 -1.19
C GLY A 169 5.19 -7.88 -1.97
N ALA A 170 5.27 -8.58 -3.11
CA ALA A 170 4.11 -8.91 -3.91
C ALA A 170 3.08 -9.76 -3.14
N SER A 171 3.53 -10.76 -2.37
CA SER A 171 2.66 -11.57 -1.52
C SER A 171 1.98 -10.73 -0.43
N THR A 172 2.72 -9.88 0.26
CA THR A 172 2.18 -9.00 1.31
C THR A 172 1.18 -8.00 0.75
N ALA A 173 1.43 -7.46 -0.44
CA ALA A 173 0.49 -6.59 -1.15
C ALA A 173 -0.81 -7.32 -1.51
N ALA A 174 -0.72 -8.55 -2.02
CA ALA A 174 -1.88 -9.38 -2.34
C ALA A 174 -2.72 -9.71 -1.09
N THR A 175 -2.08 -10.11 0.01
CA THR A 175 -2.77 -10.37 1.28
C THR A 175 -3.42 -9.09 1.82
N SER A 176 -2.74 -7.95 1.73
CA SER A 176 -3.29 -6.66 2.15
C SER A 176 -4.51 -6.27 1.32
N ALA A 177 -4.47 -6.47 0.00
CA ALA A 177 -5.60 -6.23 -0.88
C ALA A 177 -6.81 -7.10 -0.54
N LEU A 178 -6.60 -8.39 -0.25
CA LEU A 178 -7.66 -9.31 0.18
C LEU A 178 -8.29 -8.89 1.52
N ILE A 179 -7.46 -8.47 2.49
CA ILE A 179 -7.95 -7.96 3.78
C ILE A 179 -8.76 -6.68 3.58
N SER A 180 -8.26 -5.72 2.78
CA SER A 180 -8.97 -4.48 2.48
C SER A 180 -10.29 -4.73 1.76
N LEU A 181 -10.33 -5.69 0.83
CA LEU A 181 -11.56 -6.10 0.16
C LEU A 181 -12.57 -6.71 1.15
N GLY A 182 -12.12 -7.62 2.02
CA GLY A 182 -12.97 -8.23 3.05
C GLY A 182 -13.55 -7.20 4.03
N LEU A 183 -12.74 -6.22 4.43
CA LEU A 183 -13.18 -5.11 5.29
C LEU A 183 -14.19 -4.20 4.57
N ALA A 184 -13.96 -3.88 3.29
CA ALA A 184 -14.88 -3.09 2.48
C ALA A 184 -16.24 -3.79 2.31
N LEU A 185 -16.24 -5.10 2.01
CA LEU A 185 -17.46 -5.90 1.92
C LEU A 185 -18.20 -5.96 3.27
N SER A 186 -17.47 -6.16 4.37
CA SER A 186 -18.06 -6.17 5.71
C SER A 186 -18.71 -4.83 6.06
N MET A 187 -18.06 -3.72 5.73
CA MET A 187 -18.60 -2.37 5.91
C MET A 187 -19.86 -2.15 5.06
N ALA A 188 -19.85 -2.60 3.80
CA ALA A 188 -21.02 -2.49 2.92
C ALA A 188 -22.22 -3.29 3.47
N LEU A 189 -21.99 -4.52 3.95
CA LEU A 189 -23.03 -5.36 4.55
C LEU A 189 -23.59 -4.76 5.84
N LEU A 190 -22.73 -4.26 6.73
CA LEU A 190 -23.16 -3.59 7.96
C LEU A 190 -23.93 -2.30 7.67
N GLY A 191 -23.45 -1.50 6.71
CA GLY A 191 -24.13 -0.29 6.26
C GLY A 191 -25.52 -0.60 5.69
N ALA A 192 -25.63 -1.64 4.86
CA ALA A 192 -26.92 -2.08 4.31
C ALA A 192 -27.87 -2.58 5.41
N LEU A 193 -27.38 -3.33 6.39
CA LEU A 193 -28.18 -3.83 7.52
C LEU A 193 -28.72 -2.67 8.38
N ILE A 194 -27.85 -1.70 8.72
CA ILE A 194 -28.24 -0.52 9.49
C ILE A 194 -29.26 0.32 8.70
N ALA A 195 -29.01 0.55 7.41
CA ALA A 195 -29.94 1.30 6.55
C ALA A 195 -31.31 0.60 6.47
N TRP A 196 -31.34 -0.71 6.29
CA TRP A 196 -32.56 -1.50 6.27
C TRP A 196 -33.32 -1.42 7.61
N GLN A 197 -32.63 -1.53 8.73
CA GLN A 197 -33.23 -1.46 10.06
C GLN A 197 -33.80 -0.06 10.36
N ILE A 198 -33.09 0.99 9.95
CA ILE A 198 -33.56 2.37 10.04
C ILE A 198 -34.81 2.58 9.19
N THR A 199 -34.79 2.19 7.93
CA THR A 199 -35.95 2.32 7.02
C THR A 199 -37.16 1.60 7.59
N ARG A 200 -36.96 0.38 8.12
CA ARG A 200 -38.04 -0.39 8.76
C ARG A 200 -38.60 0.28 10.00
N GLN A 201 -37.74 0.86 10.85
CA GLN A 201 -38.17 1.58 12.05
C GLN A 201 -39.00 2.82 11.69
N ILE A 202 -38.50 3.66 10.78
CA ILE A 202 -39.21 4.89 10.35
C ILE A 202 -40.56 4.54 9.72
N SER A 203 -40.60 3.58 8.79
CA SER A 203 -41.87 3.19 8.16
C SER A 203 -42.86 2.60 9.17
N GLY A 204 -42.37 1.94 10.23
CA GLY A 204 -43.21 1.48 11.34
C GLY A 204 -43.73 2.63 12.22
N GLU A 205 -42.88 3.59 12.60
CA GLU A 205 -43.29 4.78 13.38
C GLU A 205 -44.27 5.67 12.61
N LEU A 206 -44.08 5.79 11.29
CA LEU A 206 -44.98 6.52 10.41
C LEU A 206 -46.31 5.78 10.19
N GLY A 207 -46.31 4.44 10.17
CA GLY A 207 -47.49 3.61 9.91
C GLY A 207 -47.82 3.45 8.41
N ALA A 208 -47.02 4.04 7.54
CA ALA A 208 -47.08 3.94 6.08
C ALA A 208 -45.74 4.37 5.47
N GLU A 209 -45.59 4.30 4.15
CA GLU A 209 -44.37 4.81 3.51
C GLU A 209 -44.30 6.34 3.63
N PRO A 210 -43.11 6.96 3.79
CA PRO A 210 -42.98 8.40 4.02
C PRO A 210 -43.68 9.27 2.96
N HIS A 211 -43.70 8.82 1.71
CA HIS A 211 -44.35 9.53 0.62
C HIS A 211 -45.89 9.46 0.71
N GLU A 212 -46.44 8.37 1.25
CA GLU A 212 -47.89 8.22 1.48
C GLU A 212 -48.36 9.14 2.59
N VAL A 213 -47.61 9.19 3.71
CA VAL A 213 -47.91 10.11 4.83
C VAL A 213 -47.85 11.55 4.36
N SER A 214 -46.81 11.93 3.61
CA SER A 214 -46.68 13.28 3.04
C SER A 214 -47.86 13.64 2.12
N ARG A 215 -48.28 12.71 1.26
CA ARG A 215 -49.43 12.90 0.36
C ARG A 215 -50.72 13.18 1.13
N VAL A 216 -51.04 12.36 2.15
CA VAL A 216 -52.25 12.52 2.97
C VAL A 216 -52.23 13.86 3.72
N VAL A 217 -51.10 14.21 4.31
CA VAL A 217 -50.96 15.48 5.04
C VAL A 217 -51.15 16.68 4.12
N ASN A 218 -50.61 16.64 2.90
CA ASN A 218 -50.80 17.72 1.92
C ASN A 218 -52.27 17.83 1.47
N GLN A 219 -52.96 16.72 1.23
CA GLN A 219 -54.40 16.75 0.90
C GLN A 219 -55.23 17.43 1.99
N ILE A 220 -54.96 17.09 3.26
CA ILE A 220 -55.63 17.73 4.40
C ILE A 220 -55.30 19.23 4.47
N ALA A 221 -54.03 19.61 4.22
CA ALA A 221 -53.61 21.01 4.21
C ALA A 221 -54.28 21.82 3.08
N ASP A 222 -54.53 21.19 1.93
CA ASP A 222 -55.25 21.78 0.79
C ASP A 222 -56.78 21.82 1.00
N GLY A 223 -57.27 21.30 2.14
CA GLY A 223 -58.68 21.28 2.51
C GLY A 223 -59.47 20.08 1.97
N ASP A 224 -58.82 19.12 1.32
CA ASP A 224 -59.43 17.86 0.91
C ASP A 224 -59.48 16.88 2.09
N LEU A 225 -60.60 16.91 2.81
CA LEU A 225 -60.89 15.99 3.92
C LEU A 225 -61.58 14.69 3.47
N SER A 226 -61.77 14.48 2.16
CA SER A 226 -62.46 13.29 1.63
C SER A 226 -61.55 12.07 1.45
N ALA A 227 -60.23 12.29 1.46
CA ALA A 227 -59.24 11.23 1.29
C ALA A 227 -59.30 10.18 2.42
N THR A 228 -59.34 8.90 2.06
CA THR A 228 -59.35 7.81 3.04
C THR A 228 -57.95 7.60 3.61
N VAL A 229 -57.80 7.80 4.93
CA VAL A 229 -56.55 7.48 5.64
C VAL A 229 -56.57 6.02 6.06
N GLU A 230 -55.95 5.16 5.26
CA GLU A 230 -55.78 3.74 5.56
C GLU A 230 -54.71 3.56 6.63
N VAL A 231 -55.09 2.91 7.74
CA VAL A 231 -54.17 2.58 8.83
C VAL A 231 -54.10 1.07 8.93
N ARG A 232 -52.89 0.51 8.99
CA ARG A 232 -52.69 -0.93 9.13
C ARG A 232 -53.09 -1.41 10.53
N SER A 233 -53.66 -2.61 10.60
CA SER A 233 -54.05 -3.25 11.84
C SER A 233 -52.82 -3.49 12.74
N GLY A 234 -52.82 -2.92 13.95
CA GLY A 234 -51.70 -3.02 14.90
C GLY A 234 -50.86 -1.75 15.06
N ASP A 235 -51.03 -0.75 14.19
CA ASP A 235 -50.25 0.51 14.20
C ASP A 235 -50.81 1.57 15.16
N GLY A 236 -51.35 1.18 16.32
CA GLY A 236 -52.14 2.05 17.21
C GLY A 236 -51.44 3.31 17.75
N GLY A 237 -50.11 3.42 17.59
CA GLY A 237 -49.30 4.57 17.98
C GLY A 237 -48.60 5.31 16.84
N SER A 238 -48.89 5.00 15.57
CA SER A 238 -48.19 5.61 14.44
C SER A 238 -48.61 7.07 14.18
N VAL A 239 -47.75 7.81 13.48
CA VAL A 239 -48.05 9.18 13.04
C VAL A 239 -49.31 9.21 12.18
N LEU A 240 -49.51 8.21 11.30
CA LEU A 240 -50.69 8.14 10.45
C LEU A 240 -51.99 7.96 11.24
N VAL A 241 -51.96 7.26 12.38
CA VAL A 241 -53.12 7.21 13.31
C VAL A 241 -53.45 8.59 13.85
N ALA A 242 -52.44 9.36 14.24
CA ALA A 242 -52.64 10.72 14.72
C ALA A 242 -53.21 11.63 13.62
N VAL A 243 -52.69 11.51 12.38
CA VAL A 243 -53.20 12.25 11.20
C VAL A 243 -54.66 11.89 10.91
N LYS A 244 -55.03 10.60 10.96
CA LYS A 244 -56.42 10.17 10.80
C LYS A 244 -57.35 10.81 11.84
N ARG A 245 -56.96 10.78 13.12
CA ARG A 245 -57.74 11.41 14.20
C ARG A 245 -57.88 12.93 14.00
N MET A 246 -56.84 13.59 13.52
CA MET A 246 -56.86 15.01 13.19
C MET A 246 -57.84 15.31 12.05
N GLN A 247 -57.80 14.52 10.96
CA GLN A 247 -58.74 14.64 9.84
C GLN A 247 -60.19 14.47 10.32
N GLU A 248 -60.49 13.42 11.09
CA GLU A 248 -61.82 13.17 11.64
C GLU A 248 -62.33 14.32 12.52
N ALA A 249 -61.44 14.95 13.31
CA ALA A 249 -61.78 16.11 14.13
C ALA A 249 -62.07 17.37 13.28
N LEU A 250 -61.28 17.58 12.21
CA LEU A 250 -61.52 18.66 11.25
C LEU A 250 -62.85 18.49 10.52
N VAL A 251 -63.16 17.27 10.06
CA VAL A 251 -64.45 16.95 9.42
C VAL A 251 -65.60 17.31 10.37
N ARG A 252 -65.56 16.84 11.63
CA ARG A 252 -66.59 17.18 12.63
C ARG A 252 -66.75 18.69 12.83
N THR A 253 -65.63 19.41 12.89
CA THR A 253 -65.62 20.88 13.10
C THR A 253 -66.23 21.61 11.90
N VAL A 254 -65.84 21.26 10.68
CA VAL A 254 -66.38 21.85 9.44
C VAL A 254 -67.87 21.53 9.27
N THR A 255 -68.28 20.30 9.56
CA THR A 255 -69.70 19.90 9.55
C THR A 255 -70.51 20.74 10.54
N ALA A 256 -70.05 20.88 11.79
CA ALA A 256 -70.75 21.69 12.80
C ALA A 256 -70.85 23.17 12.41
N VAL A 257 -69.79 23.74 11.81
CA VAL A 257 -69.82 25.12 11.30
C VAL A 257 -70.83 25.26 10.16
N ARG A 258 -70.89 24.27 9.25
CA ARG A 258 -71.85 24.27 8.14
C ARG A 258 -73.29 24.17 8.64
N GLU A 259 -73.60 23.24 9.54
CA GLU A 259 -74.92 23.08 10.15
C GLU A 259 -75.35 24.33 10.92
N GLY A 260 -74.43 24.95 11.67
CA GLY A 260 -74.67 26.22 12.33
C GLY A 260 -74.94 27.36 11.34
N SER A 261 -74.20 27.41 10.23
CA SER A 261 -74.42 28.42 9.17
C SER A 261 -75.75 28.22 8.45
N GLU A 262 -76.13 26.97 8.16
CA GLU A 262 -77.45 26.64 7.59
C GLU A 262 -78.57 27.04 8.56
N SER A 263 -78.41 26.78 9.86
CA SER A 263 -79.37 27.21 10.89
C SER A 263 -79.52 28.73 10.97
N VAL A 264 -78.41 29.48 10.92
CA VAL A 264 -78.44 30.96 10.88
C VAL A 264 -79.07 31.48 9.59
N ALA A 265 -78.79 30.85 8.45
CA ALA A 265 -79.38 31.22 7.17
C ALA A 265 -80.90 30.99 7.16
N THR A 266 -81.37 29.85 7.67
CA THR A 266 -82.80 29.57 7.86
C THR A 266 -83.45 30.59 8.78
N ALA A 267 -82.87 30.88 9.95
CA ALA A 267 -83.40 31.89 10.87
C ALA A 267 -83.43 33.31 10.26
N SER A 268 -82.41 33.67 9.48
CA SER A 268 -82.35 34.97 8.79
C SER A 268 -83.41 35.06 7.68
N ALA A 269 -83.68 33.97 6.96
CA ALA A 269 -84.75 33.90 5.97
C ALA A 269 -86.15 34.04 6.62
N GLU A 270 -86.36 33.38 7.77
CA GLU A 270 -87.59 33.52 8.56
C GLU A 270 -87.79 34.96 9.06
N ILE A 271 -86.73 35.62 9.55
CA ILE A 271 -86.79 37.04 9.97
C ILE A 271 -87.09 37.95 8.76
N ALA A 272 -86.43 37.74 7.63
CA ALA A 272 -86.67 38.52 6.42
C ALA A 272 -88.10 38.36 5.90
N GLN A 273 -88.66 37.16 6.00
CA GLN A 273 -90.05 36.89 5.62
C GLN A 273 -91.06 37.44 6.64
N GLY A 274 -90.69 37.55 7.92
CA GLY A 274 -91.52 38.19 8.95
C GLY A 274 -91.51 39.72 8.94
N ASN A 275 -90.57 40.35 8.23
CA ASN A 275 -90.43 41.81 8.10
C ASN A 275 -90.89 42.38 6.74
N GLN A 276 -91.51 41.57 5.89
CA GLN A 276 -92.27 42.02 4.70
C GLN A 276 -93.73 42.26 5.04
#